data_AF-A0A941MZG2-F1
#
_entry.id   AF-A0A941MZG2-F1
#
_cell.length_a   1.000
_cell.length_b   1.000
_cell.length_c   1.000
_cell.angle_alpha   90.00
_cell.angle_beta   90.00
_cell.angle_gamma   90.00
#
_symmetry.space_group_name_H-M   'P 1'
#
loop_
_entity.id
_entity.type
_entity.pdbx_description
1 polymer ?
#
loop_
_entity_poly.entity_id
_entity_poly.type
_entity_poly.pdbx_seq_one_letter_code
_entity_poly.pdbx_strand_id
1 'polypeptide(L)'
;MRCNRVLLFATMISLVMLSQVRAGVVFSYTGSLQEYIVPTTGVYYISAAGAEGGHGYAGVAGLGAVLSGEYALTAGTKLEIIVGGQGTPPEIQNSNAEGGGGGGSFVYITGALQPIIVAGGGGGGGVYGELYGGVSGGQITTEGATGLGPNGGAGGTGGNGGSGGTFSQGQNGGGGAGWLSNGTAGVYGFGASGGGGFGPPTFAGGAAGGIVSGGGGFGGGGGAGNSSGGGGGGYSGGGGAGAYGVGGGGGGSYLDASFTNTILTASTHSGNGVVEIRLLSESTPVPEPSTFAVILGTGLVVFSCRRRWTRRTT
;
A
#
# COMPACT_ATOMS: atom_id res chain seq x y z
N MET A 1 -67.71 -23.13 -27.73
CA MET A 1 -66.64 -23.44 -26.75
C MET A 1 -65.37 -23.79 -27.51
N ARG A 2 -64.37 -22.90 -27.51
CA ARG A 2 -62.98 -23.19 -27.87
C ARG A 2 -62.11 -22.35 -26.95
N CYS A 3 -61.52 -22.98 -25.93
CA CYS A 3 -60.61 -22.36 -25.00
C CYS A 3 -59.21 -22.40 -25.64
N ASN A 4 -58.72 -21.26 -26.11
CA ASN A 4 -57.39 -21.16 -26.71
C ASN A 4 -56.39 -20.91 -25.58
N ARG A 5 -55.48 -21.87 -25.35
CA ARG A 5 -54.41 -21.78 -24.35
C ARG A 5 -53.41 -20.71 -24.78
N VAL A 6 -53.48 -19.54 -24.16
CA VAL A 6 -52.45 -18.50 -24.28
C VAL A 6 -51.31 -18.89 -23.32
N LEU A 7 -50.19 -19.32 -23.90
CA LEU A 7 -48.92 -19.54 -23.20
C LEU A 7 -48.35 -18.16 -22.80
N LEU A 8 -48.33 -17.82 -21.52
CA LEU A 8 -47.61 -16.65 -21.01
C LEU A 8 -46.11 -16.99 -20.93
N PHE A 9 -45.30 -16.37 -21.79
CA PHE A 9 -43.85 -16.33 -21.62
C PHE A 9 -43.50 -15.29 -20.55
N ALA A 10 -43.13 -15.74 -19.36
CA ALA A 10 -42.49 -14.92 -18.35
C ALA A 10 -41.02 -14.71 -18.75
N THR A 11 -40.70 -13.55 -19.34
CA THR A 11 -39.31 -13.16 -19.58
C THR A 11 -38.70 -12.73 -18.25
N MET A 12 -37.94 -13.64 -17.62
CA MET A 12 -36.96 -13.29 -16.60
C MET A 12 -35.97 -12.32 -17.24
N ILE A 13 -36.05 -11.04 -16.90
CA ILE A 13 -35.01 -10.06 -17.20
C ILE A 13 -33.81 -10.47 -16.36
N SER A 14 -32.91 -11.25 -16.95
CA SER A 14 -31.61 -11.53 -16.37
C SER A 14 -30.84 -10.21 -16.37
N LEU A 15 -30.71 -9.60 -15.19
CA LEU A 15 -29.94 -8.38 -14.99
C LEU A 15 -28.47 -8.72 -15.18
N VAL A 16 -27.99 -8.62 -16.42
CA VAL A 16 -26.56 -8.70 -16.72
C VAL A 16 -25.94 -7.44 -16.13
N MET A 17 -25.29 -7.58 -14.97
CA MET A 17 -24.45 -6.53 -14.39
C MET A 17 -23.28 -6.32 -15.35
N LEU A 18 -23.37 -5.29 -16.19
CA LEU A 18 -22.23 -4.83 -16.98
C LEU A 18 -21.20 -4.28 -15.97
N SER A 19 -20.08 -4.96 -15.78
CA SER A 19 -18.98 -4.41 -14.99
C SER A 19 -18.44 -3.17 -15.71
N GLN A 20 -18.80 -2.00 -15.20
CA GLN A 20 -18.24 -0.74 -15.67
C GLN A 20 -16.85 -0.60 -15.05
N VAL A 21 -15.81 -1.11 -15.71
CA VAL A 21 -14.42 -0.86 -15.29
C VAL A 21 -14.16 0.63 -15.44
N ARG A 22 -14.09 1.35 -14.31
CA ARG A 22 -13.76 2.78 -14.31
C ARG A 22 -12.24 2.96 -14.39
N ALA A 23 -11.77 4.07 -14.96
CA ALA A 23 -10.36 4.44 -14.86
C ALA A 23 -9.95 4.55 -13.39
N GLY A 24 -8.84 3.90 -13.02
CA GLY A 24 -8.30 3.96 -11.66
C GLY A 24 -7.75 5.33 -11.31
N VAL A 25 -7.71 5.65 -10.01
CA VAL A 25 -7.00 6.81 -9.46
C VAL A 25 -5.61 6.33 -9.04
N VAL A 26 -4.58 7.01 -9.54
CA VAL A 26 -3.18 6.72 -9.21
C VAL A 26 -2.64 7.84 -8.32
N PHE A 27 -2.10 7.45 -7.16
CA PHE A 27 -1.45 8.32 -6.21
C PHE A 27 0.07 8.17 -6.37
N SER A 28 0.69 9.24 -6.85
CA SER A 28 2.14 9.37 -6.93
C SER A 28 2.70 10.03 -5.67
N TYR A 29 4.00 9.83 -5.44
CA TYR A 29 4.70 10.40 -4.30
C TYR A 29 4.60 11.92 -4.22
N THR A 30 4.25 12.42 -3.03
CA THR A 30 4.18 13.86 -2.71
C THR A 30 4.97 14.26 -1.46
N GLY A 31 5.46 13.29 -0.68
CA GLY A 31 6.07 13.55 0.63
C GLY A 31 5.06 13.95 1.72
N SER A 32 3.77 13.73 1.49
CA SER A 32 2.69 14.09 2.40
C SER A 32 1.53 13.10 2.33
N LEU A 33 0.65 13.15 3.33
CA LEU A 33 -0.59 12.39 3.36
C LEU A 33 -1.57 12.87 2.29
N GLN A 34 -2.17 11.92 1.58
CA GLN A 34 -3.21 12.14 0.57
C GLN A 34 -4.52 11.50 1.03
N GLU A 35 -5.65 12.08 0.64
CA GLU A 35 -6.97 11.57 1.00
C GLU A 35 -7.73 11.08 -0.25
N TYR A 36 -8.53 10.02 -0.08
CA TYR A 36 -9.48 9.55 -1.08
C TYR A 36 -10.83 9.23 -0.45
N ILE A 37 -11.89 9.84 -0.96
CA ILE A 37 -13.27 9.54 -0.56
C ILE A 37 -13.87 8.58 -1.57
N VAL A 38 -14.30 7.41 -1.08
CA VAL A 38 -14.90 6.37 -1.91
C VAL A 38 -16.21 6.90 -2.51
N PRO A 39 -16.33 7.00 -3.85
CA PRO A 39 -17.49 7.62 -4.49
C PRO A 39 -18.71 6.71 -4.53
N THR A 40 -18.49 5.40 -4.70
CA THR A 40 -19.56 4.40 -4.84
C THR A 40 -19.23 3.15 -4.03
N THR A 41 -20.24 2.54 -3.41
CA THR A 41 -20.09 1.25 -2.73
C THR A 41 -19.84 0.15 -3.76
N GLY A 42 -18.79 -0.65 -3.54
CA GLY A 42 -18.42 -1.69 -4.50
C GLY A 42 -17.12 -2.39 -4.15
N VAL A 43 -16.66 -3.24 -5.07
CA VAL A 43 -15.36 -3.92 -4.98
C VAL A 43 -14.33 -3.10 -5.75
N TYR A 44 -13.21 -2.82 -5.08
CA TYR A 44 -12.10 -2.03 -5.60
C TYR A 44 -10.85 -2.90 -5.72
N TYR A 45 -10.16 -2.81 -6.85
CA TYR A 45 -8.76 -3.19 -6.94
C TYR A 45 -7.91 -2.12 -6.24
N ILE A 46 -7.09 -2.54 -5.28
CA ILE A 46 -6.13 -1.67 -4.60
C ILE A 46 -4.74 -2.28 -4.79
N SER A 47 -3.80 -1.49 -5.27
CA SER A 47 -2.39 -1.85 -5.35
C SER A 47 -1.54 -0.81 -4.62
N ALA A 48 -0.52 -1.27 -3.90
CA ALA A 48 0.49 -0.44 -3.29
C ALA A 48 1.87 -1.00 -3.62
N ALA A 49 2.79 -0.10 -4.00
CA ALA A 49 4.20 -0.40 -4.17
C ALA A 49 5.00 0.43 -3.16
N GLY A 50 5.85 -0.23 -2.37
CA GLY A 50 6.83 0.45 -1.51
C GLY A 50 7.94 1.08 -2.34
N ALA A 51 8.63 2.08 -1.80
CA ALA A 51 9.72 2.73 -2.52
C ALA A 51 11.03 1.93 -2.45
N GLU A 52 11.92 2.13 -3.42
CA GLU A 52 13.28 1.62 -3.34
C GLU A 52 14.14 2.40 -2.33
N GLY A 53 15.21 1.77 -1.86
CA GLY A 53 16.23 2.45 -1.07
C GLY A 53 17.09 3.40 -1.90
N GLY A 54 17.92 4.18 -1.21
CA GLY A 54 18.99 4.95 -1.83
C GLY A 54 20.13 4.04 -2.25
N HIS A 55 20.74 4.36 -3.40
CA HIS A 55 21.95 3.69 -3.84
C HIS A 55 23.18 4.22 -3.07
N GLY A 56 24.11 3.32 -2.77
CA GLY A 56 25.45 3.69 -2.33
C GLY A 56 26.38 3.96 -3.52
N TYR A 57 27.69 4.12 -3.26
CA TYR A 57 28.68 4.37 -4.31
C TYR A 57 28.72 3.26 -5.38
N ALA A 58 28.85 2.01 -4.94
CA ALA A 58 28.82 0.83 -5.81
C ALA A 58 27.74 -0.18 -5.39
N GLY A 59 26.99 0.09 -4.31
CA GLY A 59 25.89 -0.74 -3.85
C GLY A 59 24.56 -0.37 -4.47
N VAL A 60 23.90 -1.37 -5.05
CA VAL A 60 22.50 -1.29 -5.49
C VAL A 60 21.61 -1.26 -4.25
N ALA A 61 20.53 -0.48 -4.27
CA ALA A 61 19.55 -0.44 -3.18
C ALA A 61 18.54 -1.58 -3.27
N GLY A 62 17.90 -1.90 -2.15
CA GLY A 62 16.76 -2.81 -2.15
C GLY A 62 15.58 -2.18 -2.87
N LEU A 63 14.88 -2.97 -3.70
CA LEU A 63 13.64 -2.57 -4.35
C LEU A 63 12.44 -2.69 -3.38
N GLY A 64 11.37 -1.94 -3.61
CA GLY A 64 10.14 -2.06 -2.82
C GLY A 64 9.31 -3.30 -3.15
N ALA A 65 8.48 -3.73 -2.20
CA ALA A 65 7.47 -4.76 -2.44
C ALA A 65 6.26 -4.18 -3.20
N VAL A 66 5.53 -5.04 -3.90
CA VAL A 66 4.25 -4.70 -4.53
C VAL A 66 3.18 -5.66 -4.03
N LEU A 67 2.13 -5.11 -3.43
CA LEU A 67 0.97 -5.85 -2.98
C LEU A 67 -0.26 -5.33 -3.72
N SER A 68 -1.18 -6.23 -4.03
CA SER A 68 -2.48 -5.85 -4.58
C SER A 68 -3.55 -6.89 -4.30
N GLY A 69 -4.80 -6.47 -4.46
CA GLY A 69 -5.95 -7.36 -4.47
C GLY A 69 -7.26 -6.57 -4.54
N GLU A 70 -8.35 -7.28 -4.31
CA GLU A 70 -9.70 -6.74 -4.30
C GLU A 70 -10.20 -6.54 -2.87
N TYR A 71 -10.82 -5.38 -2.63
CA TYR A 71 -11.33 -4.99 -1.32
C TYR A 71 -12.70 -4.31 -1.46
N ALA A 72 -13.65 -4.68 -0.61
CA ALA A 72 -14.96 -4.05 -0.60
C ALA A 72 -14.91 -2.71 0.15
N LEU A 73 -15.37 -1.63 -0.49
CA LEU A 73 -15.43 -0.30 0.11
C LEU A 73 -16.86 0.25 0.01
N THR A 74 -17.24 1.05 1.01
CA THR A 74 -18.54 1.71 1.08
C THR A 74 -18.41 3.17 0.62
N ALA A 75 -19.41 3.67 -0.11
CA ALA A 75 -19.47 5.08 -0.47
C ALA A 75 -19.34 5.98 0.78
N GLY A 76 -18.52 7.01 0.69
CA GLY A 76 -18.24 7.94 1.78
C GLY A 76 -17.14 7.49 2.73
N THR A 77 -16.62 6.25 2.64
CA THR A 77 -15.41 5.85 3.37
C THR A 77 -14.25 6.76 2.97
N LYS A 78 -13.54 7.29 3.96
CA LYS A 78 -12.32 8.09 3.76
C LYS A 78 -11.10 7.20 3.93
N LEU A 79 -10.24 7.18 2.92
CA LEU A 79 -8.94 6.53 2.95
C LEU A 79 -7.85 7.59 3.05
N GLU A 80 -6.88 7.33 3.92
CA GLU A 80 -5.62 8.03 4.02
C GLU A 80 -4.54 7.22 3.31
N ILE A 81 -3.76 7.91 2.48
CA ILE A 81 -2.81 7.32 1.56
C ILE A 81 -1.45 7.97 1.81
N ILE A 82 -0.47 7.13 2.13
CA ILE A 82 0.94 7.48 2.22
C ILE A 82 1.62 6.78 1.07
N VAL A 83 2.24 7.54 0.18
CA VAL A 83 3.06 6.96 -0.89
C VAL A 83 4.51 7.04 -0.45
N GLY A 84 5.22 5.92 -0.46
CA GLY A 84 6.62 5.84 -0.05
C GLY A 84 7.52 6.71 -0.94
N GLY A 85 8.44 7.44 -0.32
CA GLY A 85 9.53 8.14 -0.99
C GLY A 85 10.76 7.26 -1.08
N GLN A 86 11.49 7.37 -2.18
CA GLN A 86 12.79 6.72 -2.34
C GLN A 86 13.77 7.19 -1.27
N GLY A 87 14.59 6.27 -0.75
CA GLY A 87 15.70 6.61 0.12
C GLY A 87 16.72 7.48 -0.62
N THR A 88 17.20 8.55 0.01
CA THR A 88 18.11 9.45 -0.72
C THR A 88 19.48 8.81 -0.91
N PRO A 89 20.12 8.96 -2.09
CA PRO A 89 21.55 8.77 -2.21
C PRO A 89 22.28 9.88 -1.45
N PRO A 90 23.56 9.70 -1.11
CA PRO A 90 24.35 10.73 -0.44
C PRO A 90 24.64 11.90 -1.38
N GLU A 91 24.75 13.10 -0.79
CA GLU A 91 25.04 14.35 -1.50
C GLU A 91 26.40 14.32 -2.21
N ILE A 92 27.39 13.65 -1.60
CA ILE A 92 28.72 13.46 -2.16
C ILE A 92 28.94 11.99 -2.52
N GLN A 93 29.14 11.71 -3.80
CA GLN A 93 29.41 10.38 -4.35
C GLN A 93 30.91 10.07 -4.28
N ASN A 94 31.36 9.45 -3.18
CA ASN A 94 32.74 8.95 -3.02
C ASN A 94 32.73 7.53 -2.44
N SER A 95 33.90 6.95 -2.15
CA SER A 95 34.01 5.57 -1.64
C SER A 95 33.39 5.33 -0.25
N ASN A 96 32.71 6.31 0.35
CA ASN A 96 31.97 6.20 1.60
C ASN A 96 30.47 6.51 1.43
N ALA A 97 30.00 6.66 0.18
CA ALA A 97 28.63 6.99 -0.16
C ALA A 97 27.67 5.82 0.07
N GLU A 98 26.58 6.11 0.79
CA GLU A 98 25.61 5.16 1.33
C GLU A 98 24.17 5.64 1.17
N GLY A 99 23.24 4.72 0.95
CA GLY A 99 21.84 5.05 0.77
C GLY A 99 20.99 4.85 2.02
N GLY A 100 20.02 5.75 2.23
CA GLY A 100 18.95 5.54 3.22
C GLY A 100 17.96 4.46 2.77
N GLY A 101 17.20 3.88 3.69
CA GLY A 101 16.12 2.97 3.34
C GLY A 101 14.95 3.67 2.65
N GLY A 102 14.27 2.98 1.75
CA GLY A 102 13.04 3.44 1.10
C GLY A 102 11.85 3.35 2.06
N GLY A 103 10.87 4.22 1.90
CA GLY A 103 9.67 4.18 2.73
C GLY A 103 8.59 3.22 2.22
N GLY A 104 7.73 2.79 3.14
CA GLY A 104 6.55 2.01 2.81
C GLY A 104 5.44 2.86 2.20
N SER A 105 4.56 2.23 1.41
CA SER A 105 3.30 2.83 0.95
C SER A 105 2.14 2.24 1.74
N PHE A 106 1.26 3.09 2.26
CA PHE A 106 0.17 2.71 3.16
C PHE A 106 -1.16 3.19 2.60
N VAL A 107 -2.18 2.36 2.73
CA VAL A 107 -3.58 2.77 2.61
C VAL A 107 -4.31 2.30 3.85
N TYR A 108 -5.04 3.20 4.50
CA TYR A 108 -5.80 2.89 5.70
C TYR A 108 -7.05 3.76 5.79
N ILE A 109 -8.07 3.27 6.51
CA ILE A 109 -9.29 4.04 6.75
C ILE A 109 -9.00 5.09 7.82
N THR A 110 -9.42 6.33 7.61
CA THR A 110 -9.26 7.41 8.60
C THR A 110 -9.76 6.97 9.99
N GLY A 111 -8.89 7.04 10.99
CA GLY A 111 -9.19 6.65 12.37
C GLY A 111 -9.15 5.15 12.67
N ALA A 112 -8.80 4.29 11.70
CA ALA A 112 -8.60 2.87 11.94
C ALA A 112 -7.26 2.59 12.67
N LEU A 113 -7.27 1.57 13.53
CA LEU A 113 -6.07 1.14 14.28
C LEU A 113 -5.09 0.32 13.44
N GLN A 114 -5.56 -0.23 12.32
CA GLN A 114 -4.76 -1.04 11.41
C GLN A 114 -4.92 -0.55 9.98
N PRO A 115 -3.86 -0.66 9.15
CA PRO A 115 -3.94 -0.35 7.75
C PRO A 115 -4.71 -1.44 6.99
N ILE A 116 -5.19 -1.12 5.78
CA ILE A 116 -5.80 -2.13 4.91
C ILE A 116 -4.75 -2.78 4.00
N ILE A 117 -3.76 -2.01 3.53
CA ILE A 117 -2.63 -2.51 2.77
C ILE A 117 -1.39 -1.66 3.08
N VAL A 118 -0.26 -2.33 3.23
CA VAL A 118 1.06 -1.71 3.34
C VAL A 118 2.04 -2.49 2.47
N ALA A 119 2.72 -1.79 1.58
CA ALA A 119 3.82 -2.34 0.81
C ALA A 119 5.15 -1.83 1.37
N GLY A 120 5.98 -2.75 1.84
CA GLY A 120 7.27 -2.45 2.46
C GLY A 120 8.28 -1.85 1.48
N GLY A 121 9.02 -0.85 1.94
CA GLY A 121 10.12 -0.23 1.22
C GLY A 121 11.40 -1.07 1.27
N GLY A 122 12.29 -0.85 0.30
CA GLY A 122 13.58 -1.54 0.25
C GLY A 122 14.62 -0.96 1.22
N GLY A 123 15.60 -1.78 1.61
CA GLY A 123 16.75 -1.33 2.39
C GLY A 123 17.73 -0.49 1.57
N GLY A 124 18.46 0.40 2.23
CA GLY A 124 19.48 1.25 1.61
C GLY A 124 20.74 0.48 1.22
N GLY A 125 21.39 0.92 0.14
CA GLY A 125 22.62 0.32 -0.38
C GLY A 125 23.88 0.72 0.39
N GLY A 126 24.72 -0.28 0.68
CA GLY A 126 26.08 -0.12 1.23
C GLY A 126 27.11 0.37 0.21
N VAL A 127 28.33 0.71 0.65
CA VAL A 127 29.44 1.09 -0.26
C VAL A 127 29.77 -0.01 -1.28
N TYR A 128 29.90 -1.27 -0.84
CA TYR A 128 30.46 -2.37 -1.65
C TYR A 128 29.41 -3.40 -2.11
N GLY A 129 28.12 -3.16 -1.84
CA GLY A 129 26.99 -3.92 -2.38
C GLY A 129 27.14 -5.44 -2.36
N GLU A 130 27.17 -6.04 -3.56
CA GLU A 130 27.16 -7.50 -3.80
C GLU A 130 28.35 -8.25 -3.19
N LEU A 131 29.49 -7.58 -2.97
CA LEU A 131 30.69 -8.20 -2.40
C LEU A 131 30.52 -8.65 -0.94
N TYR A 132 29.51 -8.13 -0.23
CA TYR A 132 29.23 -8.43 1.18
C TYR A 132 27.81 -8.95 1.44
N GLY A 133 27.15 -9.54 0.43
CA GLY A 133 25.85 -10.20 0.59
C GLY A 133 24.63 -9.42 0.09
N GLY A 134 24.84 -8.34 -0.68
CA GLY A 134 23.78 -7.64 -1.41
C GLY A 134 23.01 -6.63 -0.57
N VAL A 135 21.72 -6.47 -0.87
CA VAL A 135 20.75 -5.60 -0.19
C VAL A 135 19.42 -6.33 -0.04
N SER A 136 18.65 -5.98 0.99
CA SER A 136 17.32 -6.56 1.20
C SER A 136 16.25 -5.62 0.65
N GLY A 137 15.42 -6.08 -0.28
CA GLY A 137 14.25 -5.32 -0.74
C GLY A 137 13.04 -5.49 0.19
N GLY A 138 11.93 -4.83 -0.12
CA GLY A 138 10.69 -4.94 0.62
C GLY A 138 10.19 -6.38 0.70
N GLN A 139 9.73 -6.77 1.89
CA GLN A 139 9.25 -8.11 2.21
C GLN A 139 7.75 -8.21 1.98
N ILE A 140 7.24 -9.38 1.54
CA ILE A 140 5.78 -9.63 1.44
C ILE A 140 5.16 -10.07 2.77
N THR A 141 5.98 -10.47 3.74
CA THR A 141 5.55 -10.84 5.09
C THR A 141 5.43 -9.62 5.99
N THR A 142 4.75 -9.77 7.13
CA THR A 142 4.64 -8.71 8.15
C THR A 142 5.96 -8.32 8.77
N GLU A 143 6.92 -9.24 8.77
CA GLU A 143 8.23 -9.05 9.39
C GLU A 143 9.14 -8.21 8.49
N GLY A 144 9.84 -7.26 9.09
CA GLY A 144 10.95 -6.58 8.44
C GLY A 144 12.16 -7.52 8.34
N ALA A 145 13.01 -7.29 7.35
CA ALA A 145 14.26 -8.03 7.24
C ALA A 145 15.33 -7.47 8.19
N THR A 146 16.21 -8.33 8.68
CA THR A 146 17.40 -7.93 9.44
C THR A 146 18.40 -7.21 8.53
N GLY A 147 19.06 -6.17 9.05
CA GLY A 147 20.13 -5.48 8.35
C GLY A 147 21.34 -6.39 8.14
N LEU A 148 22.12 -6.14 7.08
CA LEU A 148 23.24 -7.01 6.74
C LEU A 148 24.46 -6.73 7.64
N GLY A 149 25.42 -7.68 7.58
CA GLY A 149 26.66 -7.63 8.34
C GLY A 149 26.54 -8.13 9.78
N PRO A 150 27.68 -8.46 10.43
CA PRO A 150 27.69 -8.74 11.87
C PRO A 150 27.15 -7.52 12.62
N ASN A 151 26.30 -7.72 13.64
CA ASN A 151 25.65 -6.63 14.39
C ASN A 151 24.57 -5.86 13.60
N GLY A 152 24.06 -6.44 12.52
CA GLY A 152 22.89 -5.91 11.81
C GLY A 152 21.70 -5.79 12.75
N GLY A 153 20.99 -4.68 12.68
CA GLY A 153 19.79 -4.47 13.47
C GLY A 153 18.73 -5.50 13.08
N ALA A 154 18.01 -6.04 14.06
CA ALA A 154 16.88 -6.92 13.79
C ALA A 154 15.78 -6.17 13.05
N GLY A 155 15.13 -6.85 12.10
CA GLY A 155 13.88 -6.38 11.52
C GLY A 155 12.79 -6.30 12.59
N GLY A 156 11.90 -5.33 12.44
CA GLY A 156 10.73 -5.17 13.29
C GLY A 156 9.72 -6.29 13.08
N THR A 157 8.92 -6.53 14.11
CA THR A 157 7.91 -7.59 14.13
C THR A 157 6.57 -7.05 14.58
N GLY A 158 5.48 -7.63 14.06
CA GLY A 158 4.12 -7.29 14.52
C GLY A 158 3.75 -5.81 14.40
N GLY A 159 4.28 -5.09 13.42
CA GLY A 159 4.01 -3.67 13.21
C GLY A 159 5.05 -2.72 13.80
N ASN A 160 6.06 -3.23 14.50
CA ASN A 160 7.07 -2.40 15.15
C ASN A 160 8.19 -1.96 14.19
N GLY A 161 8.85 -0.86 14.53
CA GLY A 161 10.07 -0.42 13.86
C GLY A 161 11.22 -1.42 13.99
N GLY A 162 12.12 -1.39 13.02
CA GLY A 162 13.35 -2.15 13.04
C GLY A 162 14.39 -1.52 13.96
N SER A 163 15.36 -2.33 14.38
CA SER A 163 16.49 -1.83 15.17
C SER A 163 17.57 -1.25 14.26
N GLY A 164 18.28 -0.21 14.73
CA GLY A 164 19.54 0.23 14.13
C GLY A 164 20.66 -0.81 14.31
N GLY A 165 21.69 -0.75 13.48
CA GLY A 165 22.87 -1.61 13.64
C GLY A 165 23.68 -1.22 14.88
N THR A 166 24.46 -2.17 15.39
CA THR A 166 25.15 -2.02 16.69
C THR A 166 26.68 -2.14 16.62
N PHE A 167 27.28 -1.85 15.45
CA PHE A 167 28.74 -1.85 15.31
C PHE A 167 29.41 -0.88 16.28
N SER A 168 30.35 -1.38 17.08
CA SER A 168 30.94 -0.64 18.21
C SER A 168 31.81 0.55 17.81
N GLN A 169 32.26 0.64 16.55
CA GLN A 169 33.06 1.76 16.06
C GLN A 169 32.20 2.94 15.55
N GLY A 170 30.87 2.87 15.63
CA GLY A 170 29.97 3.67 14.79
C GLY A 170 29.91 3.07 13.39
N GLN A 171 29.37 3.74 12.36
CA GLN A 171 29.25 3.17 10.99
C GLN A 171 28.13 2.12 10.86
N ASN A 172 26.96 2.44 11.41
CA ASN A 172 25.77 1.59 11.32
C ASN A 172 24.54 2.40 10.86
N GLY A 173 23.63 1.71 10.17
CA GLY A 173 22.40 2.30 9.67
C GLY A 173 21.33 2.39 10.75
N GLY A 174 20.40 3.32 10.57
CA GLY A 174 19.17 3.37 11.37
C GLY A 174 18.17 2.33 10.89
N GLY A 175 17.33 1.83 11.81
CA GLY A 175 16.19 0.98 11.47
C GLY A 175 15.05 1.78 10.82
N GLY A 176 14.30 1.13 9.93
CA GLY A 176 13.06 1.68 9.41
C GLY A 176 11.95 1.68 10.46
N ALA A 177 10.93 2.51 10.28
CA ALA A 177 9.74 2.51 11.11
C ALA A 177 8.74 1.43 10.68
N GLY A 178 7.94 1.01 11.65
CA GLY A 178 6.71 0.26 11.44
C GLY A 178 5.48 1.12 11.68
N TRP A 179 4.31 0.50 11.50
CA TRP A 179 3.01 1.11 11.75
C TRP A 179 2.81 1.54 13.21
N LEU A 180 3.38 0.81 14.16
CA LEU A 180 3.16 1.01 15.60
C LEU A 180 4.29 1.78 16.29
N SER A 181 5.48 1.85 15.69
CA SER A 181 6.62 2.50 16.31
C SER A 181 7.68 2.94 15.32
N ASN A 182 8.42 3.97 15.72
CA ASN A 182 9.60 4.43 15.02
C ASN A 182 10.68 3.34 14.98
N GLY A 183 11.54 3.40 13.97
CA GLY A 183 12.78 2.66 13.98
C GLY A 183 13.75 3.25 15.00
N THR A 184 14.72 2.46 15.45
CA THR A 184 15.79 2.98 16.32
C THR A 184 16.98 3.45 15.51
N ALA A 185 17.66 4.48 16.00
CA ALA A 185 18.93 4.92 15.43
C ALA A 185 19.99 3.83 15.61
N GLY A 186 20.97 3.81 14.71
CA GLY A 186 22.18 3.02 14.92
C GLY A 186 22.95 3.50 16.16
N VAL A 187 23.65 2.58 16.82
CA VAL A 187 24.36 2.91 18.07
C VAL A 187 25.57 3.80 17.77
N TYR A 188 25.62 4.96 18.41
CA TYR A 188 26.73 5.89 18.31
C TYR A 188 28.01 5.30 18.92
N GLY A 189 29.08 5.27 18.12
CA GLY A 189 30.45 4.98 18.55
C GLY A 189 31.35 6.17 18.23
N PHE A 190 32.55 5.92 17.67
CA PHE A 190 33.46 6.99 17.23
C PHE A 190 33.06 7.63 15.89
N GLY A 191 32.07 7.06 15.19
CA GLY A 191 31.55 7.54 13.89
C GLY A 191 30.08 7.98 13.91
N ALA A 192 29.60 8.36 12.73
CA ALA A 192 28.25 8.82 12.45
C ALA A 192 27.27 7.66 12.19
N SER A 193 26.14 7.60 12.92
CA SER A 193 25.10 6.56 12.75
C SER A 193 23.82 7.11 12.12
N GLY A 194 23.13 6.26 11.37
CA GLY A 194 21.85 6.63 10.76
C GLY A 194 20.74 6.76 11.79
N GLY A 195 19.89 7.78 11.64
CA GLY A 195 18.68 7.94 12.43
C GLY A 195 17.61 6.91 12.06
N GLY A 196 16.80 6.50 13.04
CA GLY A 196 15.64 5.67 12.76
C GLY A 196 14.55 6.42 12.00
N GLY A 197 13.77 5.72 11.18
CA GLY A 197 12.59 6.29 10.54
C GLY A 197 11.47 6.56 11.55
N PHE A 198 10.52 7.42 11.19
CA PHE A 198 9.34 7.73 11.99
C PHE A 198 8.09 7.05 11.42
N GLY A 199 7.30 6.43 12.32
CA GLY A 199 5.99 5.86 11.99
C GLY A 199 4.90 6.93 11.93
N PRO A 200 3.62 6.53 12.02
CA PRO A 200 2.52 7.47 12.17
C PRO A 200 2.73 8.43 13.37
N PRO A 201 2.32 9.70 13.27
CA PRO A 201 1.58 10.31 12.15
C PRO A 201 2.47 10.99 11.11
N THR A 202 3.79 11.07 11.31
CA THR A 202 4.66 11.89 10.45
C THR A 202 5.16 11.13 9.23
N PHE A 203 5.36 9.81 9.36
CA PHE A 203 5.94 8.95 8.32
C PHE A 203 7.30 9.45 7.80
N ALA A 204 7.97 10.32 8.56
CA ALA A 204 9.20 10.95 8.12
C ALA A 204 10.33 9.91 8.04
N GLY A 205 11.23 10.09 7.07
CA GLY A 205 12.45 9.31 7.01
C GLY A 205 13.43 9.66 8.14
N GLY A 206 14.32 8.72 8.45
CA GLY A 206 15.40 8.91 9.41
C GLY A 206 16.50 9.80 8.85
N ALA A 207 17.11 10.62 9.71
CA ALA A 207 18.20 11.49 9.32
C ALA A 207 19.45 10.69 8.92
N ALA A 208 20.20 11.19 7.93
CA ALA A 208 21.51 10.68 7.59
C ALA A 208 22.48 10.86 8.76
N GLY A 209 23.40 9.90 8.95
CA GLY A 209 24.41 9.99 10.01
C GLY A 209 25.48 11.04 9.76
N GLY A 210 25.67 11.50 8.51
CA GLY A 210 26.68 12.51 8.16
C GLY A 210 26.57 12.98 6.71
N ILE A 211 27.50 13.85 6.29
CA ILE A 211 27.47 14.56 5.00
C ILE A 211 27.58 13.63 3.78
N VAL A 212 28.16 12.44 3.95
CA VAL A 212 28.34 11.41 2.90
C VAL A 212 27.30 10.29 2.98
N SER A 213 26.21 10.49 3.73
CA SER A 213 25.18 9.49 3.98
C SER A 213 23.81 9.97 3.48
N GLY A 214 23.02 9.04 2.94
CA GLY A 214 21.63 9.28 2.55
C GLY A 214 20.66 9.29 3.74
N GLY A 215 19.69 10.19 3.71
CA GLY A 215 18.50 10.14 4.58
C GLY A 215 17.49 9.09 4.11
N GLY A 216 16.71 8.58 5.04
CA GLY A 216 15.62 7.63 4.75
C GLY A 216 14.46 8.29 3.99
N GLY A 217 13.75 7.48 3.22
CA GLY A 217 12.58 7.92 2.46
C GLY A 217 11.35 8.15 3.33
N PHE A 218 10.46 9.06 2.89
CA PHE A 218 9.13 9.23 3.48
C PHE A 218 8.32 7.94 3.40
N GLY A 219 7.51 7.63 4.40
CA GLY A 219 7.02 6.27 4.67
C GLY A 219 7.91 5.51 5.66
N GLY A 220 8.74 6.22 6.43
CA GLY A 220 9.47 5.67 7.57
C GLY A 220 10.78 4.94 7.25
N GLY A 221 11.45 5.21 6.13
CA GLY A 221 12.77 4.65 5.87
C GLY A 221 13.80 5.12 6.89
N GLY A 222 14.74 4.27 7.29
CA GLY A 222 15.86 4.60 8.18
C GLY A 222 16.98 5.32 7.42
N GLY A 223 17.70 6.20 8.11
CA GLY A 223 18.87 6.90 7.56
C GLY A 223 20.09 5.98 7.44
N ALA A 224 20.96 6.27 6.48
CA ALA A 224 22.24 5.61 6.35
C ALA A 224 23.24 6.14 7.39
N GLY A 225 24.13 5.27 7.86
CA GLY A 225 25.28 5.65 8.66
C GLY A 225 26.50 5.97 7.79
N ASN A 226 27.64 6.24 8.44
CA ASN A 226 28.90 6.41 7.74
C ASN A 226 29.39 5.06 7.18
N SER A 227 29.20 4.81 5.89
CA SER A 227 29.51 3.50 5.27
C SER A 227 28.58 2.34 5.70
N SER A 228 27.29 2.59 5.98
CA SER A 228 26.30 1.52 6.20
C SER A 228 24.84 1.93 5.85
N GLY A 229 24.07 1.04 5.21
CA GLY A 229 22.75 1.34 4.67
C GLY A 229 21.62 1.39 5.72
N GLY A 230 20.62 2.25 5.50
CA GLY A 230 19.44 2.35 6.37
C GLY A 230 18.38 1.26 6.11
N GLY A 231 17.60 0.87 7.12
CA GLY A 231 16.50 -0.09 6.97
C GLY A 231 15.27 0.49 6.27
N GLY A 232 14.53 -0.29 5.49
CA GLY A 232 13.31 0.13 4.81
C GLY A 232 12.12 0.33 5.76
N GLY A 233 11.24 1.27 5.46
CA GLY A 233 9.97 1.47 6.20
C GLY A 233 8.87 0.51 5.73
N GLY A 234 7.86 0.28 6.55
CA GLY A 234 6.75 -0.60 6.16
C GLY A 234 5.75 -0.86 7.28
N TYR A 235 5.04 -1.98 7.20
CA TYR A 235 4.18 -2.43 8.30
C TYR A 235 5.04 -2.70 9.53
N SER A 236 6.10 -3.50 9.39
CA SER A 236 7.21 -3.51 10.34
C SER A 236 8.45 -2.96 9.65
N GLY A 237 9.29 -2.23 10.40
CA GLY A 237 10.49 -1.62 9.84
C GLY A 237 11.61 -2.63 9.59
N GLY A 238 12.42 -2.42 8.56
CA GLY A 238 13.64 -3.18 8.32
C GLY A 238 14.77 -2.76 9.28
N GLY A 239 15.70 -3.67 9.55
CA GLY A 239 16.85 -3.39 10.40
C GLY A 239 17.94 -2.57 9.70
N GLY A 240 18.64 -1.72 10.46
CA GLY A 240 19.80 -0.99 9.95
C GLY A 240 21.04 -1.87 9.76
N ALA A 241 21.88 -1.54 8.79
CA ALA A 241 23.13 -2.24 8.53
C ALA A 241 24.09 -2.21 9.74
N GLY A 242 24.79 -3.33 9.98
CA GLY A 242 25.60 -3.56 11.17
C GLY A 242 27.12 -3.52 10.96
N ALA A 243 27.60 -3.28 9.75
CA ALA A 243 29.02 -3.26 9.46
C ALA A 243 29.36 -2.32 8.31
N TYR A 244 30.66 -2.07 8.13
CA TYR A 244 31.17 -1.27 7.03
C TYR A 244 30.81 -1.89 5.67
N GLY A 245 30.20 -1.08 4.81
CA GLY A 245 29.96 -1.37 3.40
C GLY A 245 28.73 -2.23 3.08
N VAL A 246 27.88 -2.53 4.06
CA VAL A 246 26.73 -3.43 3.91
C VAL A 246 25.40 -2.68 3.91
N GLY A 247 24.38 -3.30 3.30
CA GLY A 247 23.05 -2.71 3.15
C GLY A 247 22.09 -2.96 4.33
N GLY A 248 21.04 -2.15 4.40
CA GLY A 248 19.95 -2.31 5.36
C GLY A 248 18.97 -3.43 4.96
N GLY A 249 18.15 -3.83 5.93
CA GLY A 249 17.02 -4.75 5.77
C GLY A 249 15.82 -4.04 5.14
N GLY A 250 15.04 -4.72 4.30
CA GLY A 250 13.78 -4.15 3.79
C GLY A 250 12.63 -4.20 4.79
N GLY A 251 11.64 -3.32 4.60
CA GLY A 251 10.44 -3.25 5.44
C GLY A 251 9.47 -4.41 5.17
N GLY A 252 8.71 -4.79 6.20
CA GLY A 252 7.60 -5.72 6.14
C GLY A 252 6.37 -5.12 5.44
N SER A 253 5.56 -5.97 4.82
CA SER A 253 4.27 -5.60 4.21
C SER A 253 3.08 -6.11 5.02
N TYR A 254 1.91 -5.58 4.75
CA TYR A 254 0.66 -6.03 5.37
C TYR A 254 -0.47 -6.00 4.36
N LEU A 255 -1.37 -6.97 4.47
CA LEU A 255 -2.62 -7.00 3.73
C LEU A 255 -3.73 -7.43 4.68
N ASP A 256 -4.81 -6.65 4.76
CA ASP A 256 -5.97 -7.01 5.55
C ASP A 256 -6.57 -8.34 5.06
N ALA A 257 -7.04 -9.16 6.00
CA ALA A 257 -7.54 -10.49 5.71
C ALA A 257 -8.82 -10.50 4.83
N SER A 258 -9.50 -9.36 4.69
CA SER A 258 -10.69 -9.21 3.86
C SER A 258 -10.39 -9.06 2.36
N PHE A 259 -9.10 -8.96 1.98
CA PHE A 259 -8.71 -8.93 0.58
C PHE A 259 -8.96 -10.27 -0.13
N THR A 260 -9.44 -10.20 -1.36
CA THR A 260 -9.54 -11.36 -2.28
C THR A 260 -8.68 -11.14 -3.53
N ASN A 261 -8.45 -12.18 -4.35
CA ASN A 261 -7.68 -12.09 -5.60
C ASN A 261 -6.32 -11.40 -5.43
N THR A 262 -5.56 -11.81 -4.42
CA THR A 262 -4.35 -11.12 -4.00
C THR A 262 -3.13 -11.51 -4.82
N ILE A 263 -2.25 -10.55 -5.07
CA ILE A 263 -0.94 -10.74 -5.70
C ILE A 263 0.09 -10.02 -4.83
N LEU A 264 1.06 -10.78 -4.32
CA LEU A 264 2.15 -10.27 -3.48
C LEU A 264 3.46 -10.56 -4.20
N THR A 265 4.27 -9.53 -4.43
CA THR A 265 5.58 -9.66 -5.07
C THR A 265 6.61 -8.90 -4.25
N ALA A 266 7.62 -9.61 -3.76
CA ALA A 266 8.70 -9.00 -3.00
C ALA A 266 9.70 -8.33 -3.94
N SER A 267 10.23 -7.17 -3.53
CA SER A 267 11.46 -6.59 -4.09
C SER A 267 11.48 -6.40 -5.61
N THR A 268 10.46 -5.76 -6.19
CA THR A 268 10.38 -5.51 -7.65
C THR A 268 10.16 -4.06 -8.06
N HIS A 269 9.77 -3.17 -7.14
CA HIS A 269 9.47 -1.78 -7.48
C HIS A 269 10.67 -0.87 -7.31
N SER A 270 10.99 -0.11 -8.36
CA SER A 270 12.04 0.90 -8.40
C SER A 270 11.44 2.32 -8.42
N GLY A 271 12.21 3.29 -7.94
CA GLY A 271 11.79 4.66 -7.70
C GLY A 271 10.91 4.84 -6.46
N ASN A 272 10.19 5.96 -6.45
CA ASN A 272 9.19 6.24 -5.44
C ASN A 272 8.04 5.22 -5.51
N GLY A 273 7.36 5.00 -4.39
CA GLY A 273 6.17 4.18 -4.33
C GLY A 273 5.03 4.72 -5.20
N VAL A 274 3.99 3.90 -5.34
CA VAL A 274 2.76 4.25 -6.03
C VAL A 274 1.60 3.51 -5.39
N VAL A 275 0.42 4.13 -5.37
CA VAL A 275 -0.83 3.48 -4.98
C VAL A 275 -1.86 3.64 -6.10
N GLU A 276 -2.54 2.56 -6.46
CA GLU A 276 -3.67 2.58 -7.41
C GLU A 276 -4.94 2.13 -6.70
N ILE A 277 -6.04 2.85 -6.90
CA ILE A 277 -7.39 2.47 -6.46
C ILE A 277 -8.33 2.51 -7.67
N ARG A 278 -8.93 1.37 -8.00
CA ARG A 278 -9.79 1.22 -9.18
C ARG A 278 -11.07 0.46 -8.87
N LEU A 279 -12.22 1.07 -9.12
CA LEU A 279 -13.51 0.41 -8.99
C LEU A 279 -13.66 -0.70 -10.05
N LEU A 280 -13.99 -1.91 -9.60
CA LEU A 280 -14.22 -3.07 -10.46
C LEU A 280 -15.72 -3.33 -10.68
N SER A 281 -16.52 -3.24 -9.62
CA SER A 281 -17.96 -3.49 -9.66
C SER A 281 -18.69 -2.71 -8.57
N GLU A 282 -19.87 -2.19 -8.91
CA GLU A 282 -20.76 -1.52 -7.95
C GLU A 282 -21.67 -2.54 -7.27
N SER A 283 -21.82 -2.42 -5.95
CA SER A 283 -22.88 -3.14 -5.25
C SER A 283 -24.12 -2.25 -5.21
N THR A 284 -25.01 -2.37 -6.19
CA THR A 284 -26.28 -1.64 -6.13
C THR A 284 -27.15 -2.25 -5.03
N PRO A 285 -27.72 -1.46 -4.10
CA PRO A 285 -28.73 -1.97 -3.20
C PRO A 285 -29.90 -2.51 -4.03
N VAL A 286 -30.32 -3.75 -3.74
CA VAL A 286 -31.50 -4.34 -4.37
C VAL A 286 -32.67 -3.39 -4.15
N PRO A 287 -33.35 -2.88 -5.20
CA PRO A 287 -34.50 -2.00 -5.00
C PRO A 287 -35.57 -2.77 -4.23
N GLU A 288 -35.99 -2.22 -3.09
CA GLU A 288 -37.10 -2.74 -2.30
C GLU A 288 -38.33 -2.97 -3.21
N PRO A 289 -39.05 -4.10 -3.07
CA PRO A 289 -40.08 -4.54 -4.02
C PRO A 289 -41.28 -3.59 -4.16
N SER A 290 -41.37 -2.54 -3.34
CA SER A 290 -42.43 -1.54 -3.42
C SER A 290 -42.35 -0.62 -4.64
N THR A 291 -41.19 -0.48 -5.30
CA THR A 291 -41.07 0.43 -6.46
C THR A 291 -41.55 -0.22 -7.76
N PHE A 292 -41.36 -1.54 -7.92
CA PHE A 292 -41.83 -2.27 -9.11
C PHE A 292 -43.35 -2.49 -9.13
N ALA A 293 -43.99 -2.63 -7.97
CA ALA A 293 -45.43 -2.81 -7.87
C ALA A 293 -46.23 -1.53 -8.23
N VAL A 294 -45.67 -0.34 -8.04
CA VAL A 294 -46.37 0.93 -8.33
C VAL A 294 -46.35 1.27 -9.83
N ILE A 295 -45.30 0.86 -10.55
CA ILE A 295 -45.19 1.12 -12.01
C ILE A 295 -46.08 0.18 -12.83
N LEU A 296 -46.36 -1.04 -12.35
CA LEU A 296 -47.29 -1.97 -13.02
C LEU A 296 -48.75 -1.84 -12.52
N GLY A 297 -49.00 -1.17 -11.40
CA GLY A 297 -50.31 -1.07 -10.77
C GLY A 297 -51.24 0.04 -11.28
N THR A 298 -50.78 0.96 -12.14
CA THR A 298 -51.58 2.14 -12.56
C THR A 298 -51.95 2.18 -14.04
N GLY A 299 -51.56 1.17 -14.83
CA GLY A 299 -51.68 1.19 -16.29
C GLY A 299 -52.72 0.24 -16.89
N LEU A 300 -53.97 0.21 -16.43
CA LEU A 300 -55.09 -0.37 -17.22
C LEU A 300 -56.48 0.04 -16.70
N VAL A 301 -56.79 1.34 -16.75
CA VAL A 301 -58.18 1.81 -16.83
C VAL A 301 -58.50 2.06 -18.29
N VAL A 302 -59.00 1.04 -19.00
CA VAL A 302 -59.59 1.23 -20.33
C VAL A 302 -61.10 1.42 -20.18
N PHE A 303 -61.52 2.68 -20.27
CA PHE A 303 -62.88 3.06 -20.60
C PHE A 303 -63.17 2.78 -22.10
N SER A 304 -64.37 2.26 -22.39
CA SER A 304 -65.23 2.55 -23.56
C SER A 304 -66.06 1.30 -23.90
N CYS A 305 -67.33 1.34 -24.33
CA CYS A 305 -68.35 2.37 -24.44
C CYS A 305 -69.69 1.59 -24.48
N ARG A 306 -70.72 2.08 -23.79
CA ARG A 306 -72.10 1.58 -23.95
C ARG A 306 -72.65 2.07 -25.31
N ARG A 307 -73.30 1.19 -26.07
CA ARG A 307 -74.52 1.61 -26.78
C ARG A 307 -75.56 0.49 -26.85
N ARG A 308 -76.73 0.86 -26.34
CA ARG A 308 -77.97 0.12 -26.21
C ARG A 308 -78.78 0.34 -27.49
N TRP A 309 -79.37 -0.70 -28.08
CA TRP A 309 -80.60 -0.56 -28.87
C TRP A 309 -81.47 -1.81 -28.69
N THR A 310 -82.74 -1.53 -28.39
CA THR A 310 -83.84 -2.46 -28.13
C THR A 310 -84.58 -2.77 -29.43
N ARG A 311 -85.19 -3.96 -29.55
CA ARG A 311 -86.65 -4.14 -29.70
C ARG A 311 -87.07 -5.63 -29.75
N ARG A 312 -88.20 -5.88 -29.06
CA ARG A 312 -89.11 -7.04 -29.03
C ARG A 312 -89.57 -7.45 -30.45
N THR A 313 -90.10 -8.65 -30.72
CA THR A 313 -91.34 -9.25 -30.18
C THR A 313 -91.51 -10.72 -30.59
N THR A 314 -92.26 -11.44 -29.74
CA THR A 314 -93.04 -12.68 -29.92
C THR A 314 -92.33 -13.95 -30.35
#